data_AF-A0A9P5QEX5-F1
#
_entry.id   AF-A0A9P5QEX5-F1
#
_cell.length_a   1.000
_cell.length_b   1.000
_cell.length_c   1.000
_cell.angle_alpha   90.00
_cell.angle_beta   90.00
_cell.angle_gamma   90.00
#
_symmetry.space_group_name_H-M   'P 1'
#
loop_
_entity.id
_entity.type
_entity.pdbx_description
1 polymer ?
#
loop_
_entity_poly.entity_id
_entity_poly.type
_entity_poly.pdbx_seq_one_letter_code
_entity_poly.pdbx_strand_id
1 'polypeptide(L)'
;MEVHSPDSANMARRALDQLSQNKSSVAAYTEQFRRLLRLIPNMDEDTALYSYLNGLEPETRQQVRLTLPANLDTAIDKATILHSILHPTKPQPVTRGGIEDM
;
A
#
# COMPACT_ATOMS: atom_id res chain seq x y z
N MET A 1 14.46 1.27 -24.33
CA MET A 1 13.17 1.97 -24.25
C MET A 1 12.12 0.89 -24.11
N GLU A 2 11.76 0.52 -22.88
CA GLU A 2 10.76 -0.52 -22.66
C GLU A 2 9.39 0.07 -22.99
N VAL A 3 8.87 -0.32 -24.14
CA VAL A 3 7.50 0.02 -24.55
C VAL A 3 6.56 -0.77 -23.65
N HIS A 4 5.96 -0.12 -22.64
CA HIS A 4 4.88 -0.74 -21.90
C HIS A 4 3.71 -0.97 -22.86
N SER A 5 3.48 -2.24 -23.21
CA SER A 5 2.35 -2.63 -24.05
C SER A 5 1.05 -2.13 -23.42
N PRO A 6 0.08 -1.64 -24.22
CA PRO A 6 -1.20 -1.15 -23.70
C PRO A 6 -1.95 -2.22 -22.88
N ASP A 7 -1.71 -3.49 -23.18
CA ASP A 7 -2.20 -4.64 -22.43
C ASP A 7 -1.68 -4.68 -20.98
N SER A 8 -0.40 -4.40 -20.76
CA SER A 8 0.23 -4.39 -19.44
C SER A 8 -0.31 -3.27 -18.55
N ALA A 9 -0.55 -2.08 -19.12
CA ALA A 9 -1.15 -0.97 -18.40
C ALA A 9 -2.61 -1.25 -18.01
N ASN A 10 -3.37 -1.91 -18.89
CA ASN A 10 -4.74 -2.33 -18.59
C ASN A 10 -4.80 -3.41 -17.51
N MET A 11 -3.90 -4.41 -17.56
CA MET A 11 -3.78 -5.41 -16.49
C MET A 11 -3.40 -4.75 -15.16
N ALA A 12 -2.47 -3.80 -15.17
CA ALA A 12 -2.07 -3.07 -13.97
C ALA A 12 -3.23 -2.28 -13.37
N ARG A 13 -4.07 -1.63 -14.18
CA ARG A 13 -5.29 -0.95 -13.71
C ARG A 13 -6.27 -1.91 -13.05
N ARG A 14 -6.53 -3.07 -13.65
CA ARG A 14 -7.42 -4.09 -13.07
C ARG A 14 -6.85 -4.65 -11.77
N ALA A 15 -5.55 -4.86 -11.71
CA ALA A 15 -4.87 -5.30 -10.49
C ALA A 15 -4.92 -4.22 -9.39
N LEU A 16 -4.83 -2.94 -9.76
CA LEU A 16 -4.89 -1.81 -8.84
C LEU A 16 -6.29 -1.62 -8.26
N ASP A 17 -7.34 -1.82 -9.06
CA ASP A 17 -8.75 -1.81 -8.62
C ASP A 17 -9.04 -2.93 -7.61
N GLN A 18 -8.41 -4.10 -7.79
CA GLN A 18 -8.55 -5.24 -6.89
C GLN A 18 -7.59 -5.19 -5.70
N LEU A 19 -6.60 -4.29 -5.70
CA LEU A 19 -5.58 -4.23 -4.67
C LEU A 19 -6.17 -3.68 -3.37
N SER A 20 -6.24 -4.52 -2.35
CA SER A 20 -6.66 -4.16 -1.01
C SER A 20 -5.61 -4.59 0.01
N GLN A 21 -5.39 -3.78 1.05
CA GLN A 21 -4.50 -4.09 2.16
C GLN A 21 -4.92 -5.41 2.83
N ASN A 22 -6.20 -5.55 3.14
CA ASN A 22 -6.77 -6.71 3.83
C ASN A 22 -5.91 -7.08 5.06
N LYS A 23 -5.42 -8.33 5.18
CA LYS A 23 -4.56 -8.78 6.29
C LYS A 23 -3.07 -8.42 6.15
N SER A 24 -2.68 -7.69 5.11
CA SER A 24 -1.28 -7.32 4.88
C SER A 24 -0.92 -6.05 5.63
N SER A 25 0.36 -5.89 5.97
CA SER A 25 0.88 -4.63 6.51
C SER A 25 0.77 -3.51 5.48
N VAL A 26 0.57 -2.27 5.94
CA VAL A 26 0.53 -1.08 5.07
C VAL A 26 1.77 -1.01 4.18
N ALA A 27 2.97 -1.29 4.70
CA ALA A 27 4.21 -1.28 3.90
C ALA A 27 4.13 -2.23 2.68
N ALA A 28 3.71 -3.47 2.89
CA ALA A 28 3.58 -4.46 1.80
C ALA A 28 2.52 -4.03 0.77
N TYR A 29 1.40 -3.48 1.24
CA TYR A 29 0.36 -2.91 0.37
C TYR A 29 0.89 -1.72 -0.45
N THR A 30 1.58 -0.78 0.18
CA THR A 30 2.20 0.39 -0.46
C THR A 30 3.21 -0.02 -1.54
N GLU A 31 4.06 -1.00 -1.27
CA GLU A 31 5.03 -1.50 -2.25
C GLU A 31 4.33 -2.06 -3.51
N GLN A 32 3.29 -2.87 -3.32
CA GLN A 32 2.51 -3.44 -4.42
C GLN A 32 1.80 -2.33 -5.21
N PHE A 33 1.21 -1.36 -4.53
CA PHE A 33 0.56 -0.20 -5.15
C PHE A 33 1.54 0.61 -6.01
N ARG A 34 2.73 0.92 -5.49
CA ARG A 34 3.79 1.65 -6.23
C ARG A 34 4.31 0.87 -7.44
N ARG A 35 4.37 -0.46 -7.36
CA ARG A 35 4.72 -1.31 -8.52
C ARG A 35 3.68 -1.19 -9.63
N LEU A 36 2.39 -1.26 -9.29
CA LEU A 36 1.30 -1.12 -10.25
C LEU A 36 1.23 0.29 -10.85
N LEU A 37 1.40 1.33 -10.04
CA LEU A 37 1.45 2.72 -10.53
C LEU A 37 2.56 2.94 -11.57
N ARG A 38 3.75 2.35 -11.37
CA ARG A 38 4.84 2.45 -12.36
C ARG A 38 4.48 1.86 -13.72
N LEU A 39 3.54 0.92 -13.78
CA LEU A 39 3.04 0.32 -15.02
C LEU A 39 1.91 1.14 -15.67
N ILE A 40 1.43 2.20 -15.00
CA ILE A 40 0.33 3.06 -15.46
C ILE A 40 0.86 4.51 -15.60
N PRO A 41 1.51 4.84 -16.72
CA PRO A 41 2.20 6.13 -16.89
C PRO A 41 1.26 7.36 -16.97
N ASN A 42 -0.04 7.15 -17.17
CA ASN A 42 -1.04 8.22 -17.34
C ASN A 42 -2.06 8.26 -16.18
N MET A 43 -1.68 7.81 -14.97
CA MET A 43 -2.58 7.89 -13.83
C MET A 43 -2.47 9.26 -13.16
N ASP A 44 -3.60 9.92 -13.00
CA ASP A 44 -3.69 11.20 -12.29
C ASP A 44 -3.45 11.01 -10.79
N GLU A 45 -2.81 11.99 -10.15
CA GLU A 45 -2.44 11.91 -8.73
C GLU A 45 -3.66 11.82 -7.80
N ASP A 46 -4.75 12.52 -8.14
CA ASP A 46 -5.99 12.51 -7.38
C ASP A 46 -6.66 11.12 -7.46
N THR A 47 -6.61 10.52 -8.65
CA THR A 47 -7.08 9.15 -8.87
C THR A 47 -6.21 8.15 -8.10
N ALA A 48 -4.88 8.31 -8.11
CA ALA A 48 -3.97 7.45 -7.37
C ALA A 48 -4.20 7.55 -5.85
N LEU A 49 -4.40 8.76 -5.33
CA LEU A 49 -4.76 9.00 -3.94
C LEU A 49 -6.08 8.32 -3.60
N TYR A 50 -7.12 8.52 -4.41
CA TYR A 50 -8.43 7.91 -4.20
C TYR A 50 -8.35 6.38 -4.18
N SER A 51 -7.67 5.77 -5.16
CA SER A 51 -7.48 4.33 -5.23
C SER A 51 -6.70 3.78 -4.04
N TYR A 52 -5.63 4.47 -3.62
CA TYR A 52 -4.85 4.09 -2.44
C TYR A 52 -5.72 4.09 -1.18
N LEU A 53 -6.45 5.19 -0.95
CA LEU A 53 -7.34 5.31 0.20
C LEU A 53 -8.42 4.24 0.17
N ASN A 54 -8.97 3.91 -1.00
CA ASN A 54 -10.04 2.92 -1.11
C ASN A 54 -9.58 1.50 -0.78
N GLY A 55 -8.33 1.16 -1.13
CA GLY A 55 -7.75 -0.16 -0.86
C GLY A 55 -7.20 -0.34 0.56
N LEU A 56 -7.04 0.72 1.35
CA LEU A 56 -6.69 0.61 2.77
C LEU A 56 -7.78 -0.12 3.56
N GLU A 57 -7.37 -0.78 4.65
CA GLU A 57 -8.30 -1.39 5.60
C GLU A 57 -9.31 -0.33 6.12
N PRO A 58 -10.60 -0.66 6.28
CA PRO A 58 -11.65 0.31 6.62
C PRO A 58 -11.33 1.21 7.83
N GLU A 59 -10.74 0.66 8.90
CA GLU A 59 -10.39 1.44 10.10
C GLU A 59 -9.25 2.43 9.83
N THR A 60 -8.17 1.96 9.21
CA THR A 60 -7.03 2.79 8.80
C THR A 60 -7.47 3.86 7.80
N ARG A 61 -8.28 3.49 6.81
CA ARG A 61 -8.85 4.38 5.80
C ARG A 61 -9.63 5.53 6.41
N GLN A 62 -10.52 5.25 7.37
CA GLN A 62 -11.31 6.29 8.02
C GLN A 62 -10.40 7.30 8.72
N GLN A 63 -9.43 6.82 9.50
CA GLN A 63 -8.49 7.70 10.19
C GLN A 63 -7.65 8.54 9.22
N VAL A 64 -7.13 7.93 8.16
CA VAL A 64 -6.35 8.66 7.14
C VAL A 64 -7.22 9.72 6.45
N ARG A 65 -8.48 9.42 6.12
CA ARG A 65 -9.40 10.41 5.51
C ARG A 65 -9.66 11.60 6.42
N LEU A 66 -9.71 11.41 7.74
CA LEU A 66 -9.86 12.50 8.71
C LEU A 66 -8.64 13.42 8.74
N THR A 67 -7.46 12.94 8.36
CA THR A 67 -6.24 13.75 8.27
C THR A 67 -6.16 14.62 7.00
N LEU A 68 -7.10 14.46 6.06
CA LEU A 68 -7.17 15.22 4.80
C LEU A 68 -5.82 15.28 4.05
N PRO A 69 -5.23 14.13 3.65
CA PRO A 69 -3.95 14.12 2.95
C PRO A 69 -4.05 14.85 1.61
N ALA A 70 -3.12 15.77 1.35
CA ALA A 70 -3.09 16.56 0.11
C ALA A 70 -2.53 15.79 -1.10
N ASN A 71 -1.79 14.70 -0.86
CA ASN A 71 -1.17 13.89 -1.90
C ASN A 71 -0.96 12.45 -1.42
N LEU A 72 -0.61 11.56 -2.36
CA LEU A 72 -0.39 10.13 -2.11
C LEU A 72 0.68 9.88 -1.05
N ASP A 73 1.79 10.62 -1.08
CA ASP A 73 2.90 10.41 -0.15
C ASP A 73 2.50 10.70 1.30
N THR A 74 1.75 11.80 1.50
CA THR A 74 1.14 12.14 2.79
C THR A 74 0.16 11.04 3.23
N ALA A 75 -0.67 10.52 2.34
CA ALA A 75 -1.59 9.44 2.67
C ALA A 75 -0.85 8.15 3.09
N ILE A 76 0.28 7.83 2.46
CA ILE A 76 1.13 6.69 2.83
C ILE A 76 1.75 6.88 4.21
N ASP A 77 2.32 8.05 4.49
CA ASP A 77 2.88 8.41 5.80
C ASP A 77 1.84 8.24 6.91
N LYS A 78 0.66 8.87 6.72
CA LYS A 78 -0.43 8.79 7.71
C LYS A 78 -0.96 7.38 7.87
N ALA A 79 -1.12 6.62 6.78
CA ALA A 79 -1.57 5.23 6.85
C ALA A 79 -0.58 4.36 7.65
N THR A 80 0.71 4.57 7.47
CA THR A 80 1.75 3.81 8.18
C THR A 80 1.69 4.07 9.68
N ILE A 81 1.64 5.35 10.07
CA ILE A 81 1.58 5.76 11.48
C ILE A 81 0.28 5.26 12.14
N LEU A 82 -0.86 5.52 11.49
CA LEU A 82 -2.18 5.17 12.05
C LEU A 82 -2.37 3.66 12.15
N HIS A 83 -1.91 2.89 11.16
CA HIS A 83 -1.98 1.44 11.22
C HIS A 83 -1.15 0.86 12.36
N SER A 84 0.04 1.40 12.64
CA SER A 84 0.85 0.97 13.79
C SER A 84 0.20 1.29 15.15
N ILE A 85 -0.62 2.34 15.23
CA ILE A 85 -1.36 2.72 16.44
C ILE A 85 -2.59 1.82 16.62
N LEU A 86 -3.34 1.58 15.55
CA LEU A 86 -4.57 0.76 15.55
C LEU A 86 -4.27 -0.73 15.72
N HIS A 87 -3.20 -1.19 15.09
CA HIS A 87 -2.71 -2.56 15.14
C HIS A 87 -1.33 -2.54 15.77
N PRO A 88 -1.22 -2.32 17.09
CA PRO A 88 0.04 -2.47 17.78
C PRO A 88 0.46 -3.91 17.57
N THR A 89 1.42 -4.13 16.67
CA THR A 89 1.92 -5.46 16.39
C THR A 89 2.37 -6.02 17.72
N LYS A 90 1.69 -7.07 18.21
CA LYS A 90 2.32 -7.96 19.20
C LYS A 90 3.72 -8.22 18.65
N PRO A 91 4.78 -8.02 19.45
CA PRO A 91 6.14 -8.26 18.99
C PRO A 91 6.14 -9.65 18.36
N GLN A 92 6.38 -9.68 17.06
CA GLN A 92 6.51 -10.92 16.31
C GLN A 92 7.56 -11.73 17.09
N PRO A 93 7.28 -12.98 17.49
CA PRO A 93 8.32 -13.79 18.10
C PRO A 93 9.43 -13.87 17.07
N VAL A 94 10.53 -13.15 17.32
CA VAL A 94 11.76 -13.33 16.58
C VAL A 94 12.13 -14.76 16.89
N THR A 95 11.85 -15.67 15.98
CA THR A 95 12.33 -17.04 16.06
C THR A 95 13.84 -16.91 15.90
N ARG A 96 14.51 -16.68 17.03
CA ARG A 96 15.96 -16.74 17.20
C ARG A 96 16.33 -18.22 17.08
N GLY A 97 16.21 -18.74 15.87
CA GLY A 97 16.59 -20.11 15.53
C GLY A 97 18.09 -20.15 15.25
N GLY A 98 18.80 -20.93 16.05
CA GLY A 98 20.12 -21.47 15.70
C GLY A 98 21.32 -20.72 16.25
N ILE A 99 21.43 -20.61 17.58
CA ILE A 99 22.74 -20.86 18.20
C ILE A 99 22.83 -22.37 18.41
N GLU A 100 23.42 -23.09 17.46
CA GLU A 100 23.90 -24.44 17.71
C GLU A 100 25.40 -24.43 17.43
N ASP A 101 26.12 -24.11 18.50
CA ASP A 101 27.47 -24.58 18.79
C ASP A 101 27.67 -26.01 18.30
N MET A 102 28.69 -26.21 17.45
CA MET A 102 29.64 -27.34 17.54
C MET A 102 30.88 -27.07 16.68
#